data_AF-A0A2V7AR66-F1
#
_entry.id   AF-A0A2V7AR66-F1
#
_cell.length_a   1.000
_cell.length_b   1.000
_cell.length_c   1.000
_cell.angle_alpha   90.00
_cell.angle_beta   90.00
_cell.angle_gamma   90.00
#
_symmetry.space_group_name_H-M   'P 1'
#
loop_
_entity.id
_entity.type
_entity.pdbx_description
1 polymer ?
#
loop_
_entity_poly.entity_id
_entity_poly.type
_entity_poly.pdbx_seq_one_letter_code
_entity_poly.pdbx_strand_id
1 'polypeptide(L)' 'TVYPQMGVEMILLAFIVVILGGMGSISGSVIAAFVIGIAQSLLTLWMNPQRVAIAIFGIMIVVLIMRPRGFFGREGVLE' A
#
# COMPACT_ATOMS: atom_id res chain seq x y z
N THR A 1 -18.02 -12.39 -7.94
CA THR A 1 -18.99 -11.39 -8.43
C THR A 1 -18.23 -10.11 -8.73
N VAL A 2 -18.64 -9.38 -9.77
CA VAL A 2 -17.86 -8.30 -10.40
C VAL A 2 -18.75 -7.05 -10.29
N TYR A 3 -18.34 -6.02 -9.53
CA TYR A 3 -19.14 -4.82 -9.21
C TYR A 3 -18.50 -3.53 -9.74
N PRO A 4 -19.23 -2.43 -10.03
CA PRO A 4 -18.63 -1.28 -10.75
C PRO A 4 -17.42 -0.62 -10.08
N GLN A 5 -17.35 -0.59 -8.74
CA GLN A 5 -16.29 0.14 -8.02
C GLN A 5 -14.98 -0.62 -7.75
N MET A 6 -14.89 -1.93 -8.01
CA MET A 6 -13.66 -2.73 -7.71
C MET A 6 -12.42 -2.25 -8.47
N GLY A 7 -12.57 -1.66 -9.66
CA GLY A 7 -11.41 -1.09 -10.38
C GLY A 7 -10.76 0.06 -9.60
N VAL A 8 -11.57 0.92 -8.99
CA VAL A 8 -11.09 2.05 -8.17
C VAL A 8 -10.39 1.53 -6.92
N GLU A 9 -10.97 0.52 -6.26
CA GLU A 9 -10.36 -0.11 -5.07
C GLU A 9 -8.99 -0.72 -5.39
N MET A 10 -8.86 -1.40 -6.54
CA MET A 10 -7.60 -1.98 -6.99
C MET A 10 -6.53 -0.92 -7.32
N ILE A 11 -6.92 0.18 -7.99
CA ILE A 11 -6.01 1.28 -8.32
C ILE A 11 -5.51 1.96 -7.05
N LEU A 12 -6.40 2.25 -6.10
CA LEU A 12 -6.03 2.85 -4.82
C LEU A 12 -5.05 1.96 -4.07
N LEU A 13 -5.31 0.65 -4.03
CA LEU A 13 -4.42 -0.29 -3.38
C LEU A 13 -3.04 -0.36 -4.05
N ALA A 14 -3.00 -0.38 -5.38
CA ALA A 14 -1.74 -0.33 -6.13
C ALA A 14 -0.95 0.96 -5.83
N PHE A 15 -1.65 2.09 -5.76
CA PHE A 15 -1.04 3.38 -5.43
C PHE A 15 -0.45 3.40 -4.02
N ILE A 16 -1.19 2.89 -3.02
CA ILE A 16 -0.74 2.74 -1.64
C ILE A 16 0.55 1.91 -1.59
N VAL A 17 0.56 0.75 -2.24
CA VAL A 17 1.71 -0.17 -2.27
C VAL A 17 2.95 0.47 -2.89
N VAL A 18 2.80 1.20 -4.00
CA VAL A 18 3.92 1.87 -4.68
C VAL A 18 4.48 3.00 -3.82
N ILE A 19 3.62 3.80 -3.20
CA ILE A 19 4.05 4.88 -2.29
C ILE A 19 4.78 4.30 -1.06
N LEU A 20 4.22 3.26 -0.46
CA LEU A 20 4.79 2.61 0.71
C LEU A 20 6.16 1.97 0.39
N GLY A 21 6.28 1.34 -0.79
CA GLY A 21 7.53 0.75 -1.27
C GLY A 21 8.58 1.77 -1.71
N GLY A 22 8.14 2.94 -2.20
CA GLY A 22 8.96 4.01 -2.75
C GLY A 22 8.90 4.05 -4.28
N MET A 23 8.58 5.22 -4.85
CA MET A 23 8.29 5.41 -6.29
C MET A 23 9.43 5.03 -7.26
N GLY A 24 10.67 4.89 -6.77
CA GLY A 24 11.84 4.54 -7.58
C GLY A 24 12.38 3.12 -7.34
N SER A 25 11.73 2.30 -6.52
CA SER A 25 12.26 1.00 -6.10
C SER A 25 11.28 -0.14 -6.35
N ILE A 26 11.53 -0.93 -7.42
CA ILE A 26 10.72 -2.11 -7.75
C ILE A 26 10.76 -3.13 -6.60
N SER A 27 11.94 -3.39 -6.02
CA SER A 27 12.07 -4.33 -4.89
C SER A 27 11.32 -3.85 -3.65
N GLY A 28 11.36 -2.53 -3.38
CA GLY A 28 10.58 -1.93 -2.30
C GLY A 28 9.08 -2.07 -2.51
N SER A 29 8.58 -1.84 -3.72
CA SER A 29 7.17 -2.02 -4.06
C SER A 29 6.70 -3.47 -3.94
N VAL A 30 7.52 -4.46 -4.33
CA VAL A 30 7.17 -5.89 -4.19
C VAL A 30 7.03 -6.28 -2.72
N ILE A 31 7.96 -5.88 -1.87
CA ILE A 31 7.90 -6.15 -0.43
C ILE A 31 6.68 -5.46 0.19
N ALA A 32 6.44 -4.20 -0.16
CA ALA A 32 5.27 -3.46 0.30
C ALA A 32 3.95 -4.12 -0.15
N ALA A 33 3.88 -4.61 -1.40
CA ALA A 33 2.72 -5.31 -1.93
C ALA A 33 2.41 -6.57 -1.11
N PHE A 34 3.45 -7.32 -0.78
CA PHE A 34 3.33 -8.55 -0.01
C PHE A 34 2.84 -8.27 1.41
N VAL A 35 3.44 -7.29 2.10
CA VAL A 35 3.06 -6.90 3.46
C VAL A 35 1.62 -6.36 3.51
N ILE A 36 1.28 -5.44 2.60
CA ILE A 36 -0.07 -4.85 2.56
C ILE A 36 -1.12 -5.88 2.14
N GLY A 37 -0.82 -6.76 1.18
CA GLY A 37 -1.73 -7.83 0.78
C GLY A 37 -2.02 -8.81 1.92
N ILE A 38 -1.00 -9.21 2.68
CA ILE A 38 -1.18 -10.04 3.87
C ILE A 38 -1.99 -9.31 4.94
N ALA A 39 -1.64 -8.04 5.21
CA ALA A 39 -2.37 -7.22 6.17
C ALA A 39 -3.85 -7.07 5.77
N GLN A 40 -4.15 -6.81 4.49
CA GLN A 40 -5.51 -6.72 3.99
C GLN A 40 -6.28 -8.03 4.18
N SER A 41 -5.66 -9.16 3.82
CA SER A 41 -6.26 -10.48 3.95
C SER A 41 -6.62 -10.78 5.42
N LEU A 42 -5.69 -10.51 6.33
CA LEU A 42 -5.91 -10.65 7.78
C LEU A 42 -7.01 -9.71 8.28
N LEU A 43 -6.97 -8.43 7.92
CA LEU A 43 -7.96 -7.45 8.37
C LEU A 43 -9.37 -7.78 7.87
N THR A 44 -9.50 -8.40 6.70
CA THR A 44 -10.78 -8.81 6.11
C THR A 44 -11.44 -9.95 6.89
N LEU A 45 -10.67 -10.75 7.64
CA LEU A 45 -11.23 -11.79 8.52
C LEU A 45 -11.94 -11.21 9.74
N TRP A 46 -11.50 -10.05 10.23
CA TRP A 46 -11.99 -9.45 11.48
C TRP A 46 -12.86 -8.21 11.24
N MET A 47 -12.77 -7.57 10.07
CA MET A 47 -13.39 -6.29 9.78
C MET A 47 -14.17 -6.29 8.46
N ASN A 48 -15.22 -5.47 8.41
CA ASN A 48 -15.96 -5.23 7.17
C ASN A 48 -15.04 -4.57 6.12
N PRO A 49 -15.23 -4.83 4.81
CA PRO A 49 -14.36 -4.33 3.74
C PRO A 49 -14.12 -2.81 3.80
N GLN A 50 -15.15 -2.05 4.15
CA GLN A 50 -15.05 -0.59 4.27
C GLN A 50 -14.13 -0.14 5.41
N ARG A 51 -14.10 -0.88 6.53
CA ARG A 51 -13.19 -0.60 7.65
C ARG A 51 -11.76 -1.04 7.33
N VAL A 52 -11.59 -2.12 6.56
CA VAL A 52 -10.28 -2.57 6.08
C VAL A 52 -9.64 -1.50 5.18
N ALA A 53 -10.42 -0.94 4.25
CA ALA A 53 -9.94 0.13 3.36
C ALA A 53 -9.43 1.34 4.15
N ILE A 54 -10.19 1.78 5.17
CA ILE A 54 -9.79 2.87 6.07
C ILE A 54 -8.51 2.51 6.85
N ALA A 55 -8.41 1.29 7.36
CA ALA A 55 -7.23 0.84 8.10
C ALA A 55 -5.96 0.86 7.24
N ILE A 56 -6.04 0.39 5.98
CA ILE A 56 -4.89 0.40 5.06
C ILE A 56 -4.51 1.83 4.69
N PHE A 57 -5.48 2.72 4.46
CA PHE A 57 -5.21 4.14 4.27
C PHE A 57 -4.51 4.76 5.49
N GLY A 58 -4.97 4.40 6.70
CA GLY A 58 -4.33 4.80 7.95
C GLY A 58 -2.87 4.33 8.04
N ILE A 59 -2.61 3.06 7.68
CA ILE A 59 -1.24 2.52 7.63
C ILE A 59 -0.37 3.33 6.66
N MET A 60 -0.88 3.65 5.47
CA MET A 60 -0.17 4.49 4.51
C MET A 60 0.20 5.86 5.12
N ILE A 61 -0.76 6.55 5.73
CA ILE A 61 -0.54 7.87 6.34
C ILE A 61 0.52 7.78 7.45
N VAL A 62 0.42 6.78 8.33
CA VAL A 62 1.38 6.57 9.42
C VAL A 62 2.78 6.33 8.87
N VAL A 63 2.91 5.47 7.86
CA VAL A 63 4.21 5.17 7.23
C VAL A 63 4.78 6.40 6.53
N LEU A 64 3.95 7.22 5.87
CA LEU A 64 4.41 8.47 5.25
C LEU A 64 4.92 9.48 6.28
N ILE A 65 4.26 9.57 7.45
CA ILE A 65 4.71 10.45 8.55
C ILE A 65 6.04 9.95 9.11
N MET A 66 6.19 8.64 9.32
CA MET A 66 7.41 8.06 9.92
C MET A 66 8.57 7.95 8.92
N ARG A 67 8.29 7.71 7.64
CA ARG A 67 9.27 7.56 6.55
C ARG A 67 8.68 8.02 5.21
N PRO A 68 8.79 9.32 4.88
CA PRO A 68 8.26 9.88 3.62
C PRO A 68 8.96 9.35 2.36
N ARG A 69 10.09 8.64 2.49
CA ARG A 69 10.82 8.00 1.39
C ARG A 69 10.41 6.54 1.11
N GLY A 70 9.43 5.99 1.83
CA GLY A 70 9.04 4.57 1.72
C GLY A 70 10.10 3.60 2.29
N PHE A 71 9.91 2.29 2.10
CA PHE A 71 10.80 1.26 2.65
C PHE A 71 12.23 1.30 2.08
N PHE A 72 12.38 1.57 0.78
CA PHE A 72 13.67 1.54 0.07
C PHE A 72 13.81 2.69 -0.95
N GLY A 73 13.27 3.89 -0.67
CA GLY A 73 13.53 5.06 -1.49
C GLY A 73 15.02 5.37 -1.51
N ARG A 74 15.73 4.87 -2.54
CA ARG A 74 17.14 5.19 -2.77
C ARG A 74 17.22 6.70 -3.02
N GLU A 75 17.94 7.40 -2.15
CA GLU A 75 18.66 8.59 -2.56
C GLU A 75 19.72 8.14 -3.58
N GLY A 76 19.75 8.75 -4.77
CA GLY A 76 20.86 8.61 -5.72
C GLY A 76 20.61 7.71 -6.92
N VAL A 77 20.12 8.30 -8.02
CA VAL A 77 20.57 7.98 -9.41
C VAL A 77 20.69 9.29 -10.19
N LEU A 78 21.35 10.27 -9.57
CA LEU A 78 21.96 11.40 -10.27
C LEU A 78 23.45 11.38 -9.94
N GLU A 79 24.08 10.23 -10.20
CA GLU A 79 25.51 10.09 -10.52
C GLU A 79 25.59 9.19 -11.77
#